data_AF-A0A662DT14-F1
#
_entry.id   AF-A0A662DT14-F1
#
_cell.length_a   1.000
_cell.length_b   1.000
_cell.length_c   1.000
_cell.angle_alpha   90.00
_cell.angle_beta   90.00
_cell.angle_gamma   90.00
#
_symmetry.space_group_name_H-M   'P 1'
#
loop_
_entity.id
_entity.type
_entity.pdbx_description
1 polymer ?
#
loop_
_entity_poly.entity_id
_entity_poly.type
_entity_poly.pdbx_seq_one_letter_code
_entity_poly.pdbx_strand_id
1 'polypeptide(L)'
;SAGELVVMGAEHDPRLRKVGIVDHTIVGAAMATSVPVLPAATSSNPLGRSARVEIGPRTRPGRKRRGPLAELELADRVRDDIALMLDEMGEMRTGTPIDWLPITAIGGS
;
A
#
# COMPACT_ATOMS: atom_id res chain seq x y z
N SER A 1 15.15 15.76 8.26
CA SER A 1 14.13 16.40 7.39
C SER A 1 12.78 15.98 7.92
N ALA A 2 12.01 16.92 8.49
CA ALA A 2 10.67 16.67 9.02
C ALA A 2 9.69 17.50 8.19
N GLY A 3 8.61 16.89 7.69
CA GLY A 3 7.63 17.58 6.83
C GLY A 3 7.00 16.76 5.71
N GLU A 4 7.14 15.42 5.71
CA GLU A 4 6.50 14.56 4.72
C GLU A 4 5.17 14.03 5.27
N LEU A 5 4.07 14.35 4.58
CA LEU A 5 2.73 13.88 4.91
C LEU A 5 2.42 12.65 4.03
N VAL A 6 2.32 11.48 4.63
CA VAL A 6 1.84 10.27 3.96
C VAL A 6 0.32 10.27 4.06
N VAL A 7 -0.36 10.68 2.98
CA VAL A 7 -1.82 10.60 2.89
C VAL A 7 -2.20 9.25 2.29
N MET A 8 -2.80 8.37 3.11
CA MET A 8 -3.37 7.11 2.65
C MET A 8 -4.87 7.28 2.39
N GLY A 9 -5.24 7.43 1.12
CA GLY A 9 -6.61 7.29 0.66
C GLY A 9 -6.72 6.05 -0.22
N ALA A 10 -6.98 4.89 0.40
CA ALA A 10 -7.37 3.69 -0.33
C ALA A 10 -8.65 3.16 0.32
N GLU A 11 -9.69 2.97 -0.48
CA GLU A 11 -10.91 2.30 -0.01
C GLU A 11 -10.58 0.88 0.46
N HIS A 12 -11.09 0.52 1.65
CA HIS A 12 -10.85 -0.80 2.25
C HIS A 12 -11.65 -1.87 1.49
N ASP A 13 -10.97 -2.84 0.85
CA ASP A 13 -11.62 -4.02 0.27
C ASP A 13 -11.53 -5.20 1.26
N PRO A 14 -12.67 -5.80 1.68
CA PRO A 14 -12.69 -6.95 2.59
C PRO A 14 -12.15 -8.25 1.96
N ARG A 15 -11.92 -8.29 0.63
CA ARG A 15 -11.27 -9.41 -0.04
C ARG A 15 -9.75 -9.21 0.03
N LEU A 16 -9.06 -10.18 0.65
CA LEU A 16 -7.59 -10.21 0.74
C LEU A 16 -6.96 -9.92 -0.63
N ARG A 17 -5.96 -9.03 -0.66
CA ARG A 17 -5.14 -8.66 -1.83
C ARG A 17 -5.80 -7.79 -2.91
N LYS A 18 -6.94 -7.14 -2.64
CA LYS A 18 -7.49 -6.12 -3.55
C LYS A 18 -7.21 -4.71 -3.06
N VAL A 19 -6.71 -3.86 -3.97
CA VAL A 19 -6.54 -2.44 -3.75
C VAL A 19 -7.78 -1.70 -4.24
N GLY A 20 -8.38 -0.91 -3.35
CA GLY A 20 -9.44 0.03 -3.67
C GLY A 20 -9.00 1.09 -4.69
N ILE A 21 -9.93 1.96 -5.06
CA ILE A 21 -9.62 3.08 -5.96
C ILE A 21 -8.68 4.05 -5.24
N VAL A 22 -7.64 4.50 -5.93
CA VAL A 22 -6.79 5.61 -5.48
C VAL A 22 -7.41 6.91 -6.00
N ASP A 23 -7.72 7.83 -5.10
CA ASP A 23 -8.31 9.11 -5.47
C ASP A 23 -7.32 9.96 -6.29
N HIS A 24 -7.63 10.12 -7.58
CA HIS A 24 -6.77 10.86 -8.51
C HIS A 24 -6.67 12.35 -8.16
N THR A 25 -7.61 12.93 -7.41
CA THR A 25 -7.56 14.34 -7.03
C THR A 25 -6.45 14.61 -6.01
N ILE A 26 -6.22 13.67 -5.09
CA ILE A 26 -5.11 13.72 -4.13
C ILE A 26 -3.78 13.58 -4.87
N VAL A 27 -3.72 12.67 -5.83
CA VAL A 27 -2.55 12.46 -6.70
C VAL A 27 -2.28 13.71 -7.55
N GLY A 28 -3.32 14.32 -8.10
CA GLY A 28 -3.26 15.57 -8.87
C GLY A 28 -2.73 16.74 -8.04
N ALA A 29 -3.17 16.87 -6.79
CA ALA A 29 -2.64 17.87 -5.86
C ALA A 29 -1.13 17.67 -5.63
N ALA A 30 -0.68 16.44 -5.37
CA ALA A 30 0.74 16.13 -5.21
C ALA A 30 1.56 16.44 -6.47
N MET A 31 1.00 16.18 -7.66
CA MET A 31 1.63 16.55 -8.93
C MET A 31 1.75 18.07 -9.09
N ALA A 32 0.68 18.81 -8.82
CA ALA A 32 0.66 20.27 -8.93
C ALA A 32 1.67 20.93 -7.98
N THR A 33 1.88 20.36 -6.79
CA THR A 33 2.85 20.85 -5.80
C THR A 33 4.23 20.24 -5.93
N SER A 34 4.47 19.41 -6.96
CA SER A 34 5.75 18.69 -7.17
C SER A 34 6.19 17.83 -5.97
N VAL A 35 5.24 17.33 -5.20
CA VAL A 35 5.49 16.45 -4.04
C VAL A 35 5.57 15.00 -4.50
N PRO A 36 6.54 14.20 -4.02
CA PRO A 36 6.59 12.77 -4.30
C PRO A 36 5.36 12.02 -3.79
N VAL A 37 4.83 11.12 -4.61
CA VAL A 37 3.82 10.14 -4.17
C VAL A 37 4.55 8.84 -3.82
N LEU A 38 4.36 8.36 -2.59
CA LEU A 38 4.92 7.10 -2.09
C LEU A 38 3.76 6.11 -1.89
N PRO A 39 3.79 4.93 -2.52
CA PRO A 39 2.79 3.90 -2.27
C PRO A 39 3.00 3.32 -0.87
N ALA A 40 1.91 3.03 -0.18
CA ALA A 40 1.95 2.41 1.14
C ALA A 40 0.92 1.28 1.21
N ALA A 41 1.36 0.12 1.68
CA ALA A 41 0.52 -1.06 1.88
C ALA A 41 0.37 -1.31 3.38
N THR A 42 -0.85 -1.63 3.81
CA THR A 42 -1.14 -1.96 5.20
C THR A 42 -1.82 -3.32 5.30
N SER A 43 -1.41 -4.12 6.29
CA SER A 43 -2.11 -5.36 6.63
C SER A 43 -2.29 -5.42 8.14
N SER A 44 -3.50 -5.74 8.60
CA SER A 44 -3.81 -6.00 10.00
C SER A 44 -4.13 -7.48 10.18
N ASN A 45 -3.81 -8.01 11.36
CA ASN A 45 -4.22 -9.37 11.73
C ASN A 45 -5.64 -9.31 12.34
N PRO A 46 -6.65 -9.99 11.76
CA PRO A 46 -7.98 -10.01 12.35
C PRO A 46 -8.05 -10.75 13.70
N LEU A 47 -7.08 -11.63 14.00
CA LEU A 47 -7.05 -12.46 15.21
C LEU A 47 -6.11 -11.92 16.31
N GLY A 48 -5.34 -10.86 16.03
CA GLY A 48 -4.34 -10.33 16.96
C GLY A 48 -4.15 -8.81 16.82
N ARG A 49 -3.52 -8.16 17.81
CA ARG A 49 -3.28 -6.70 17.79
C ARG A 49 -1.99 -6.33 17.08
N SER A 50 -1.75 -6.88 15.90
CA SER A 50 -0.59 -6.53 15.08
C SER A 50 -1.02 -5.97 13.73
N ALA A 51 -0.34 -4.91 13.32
CA ALA A 51 -0.48 -4.28 12.01
C ALA A 51 0.91 -4.05 11.43
N ARG A 52 1.04 -4.24 10.12
CA ARG A 52 2.26 -3.98 9.35
C ARG A 52 1.96 -2.90 8.33
N VAL A 53 2.87 -1.95 8.21
CA VAL A 53 2.88 -0.90 7.20
C VAL A 53 4.17 -1.03 6.42
N GLU A 54 4.07 -1.05 5.10
CA GLU A 54 5.20 -0.95 4.20
C GLU A 54 5.07 0.30 3.35
N ILE A 55 6.17 1.00 3.14
CA ILE A 55 6.25 2.18 2.30
C ILE A 55 7.18 1.84 1.15
N GLY A 56 6.65 1.90 -0.06
CA GLY A 56 7.40 1.65 -1.28
C GLY A 56 8.19 2.88 -1.73
N PRO A 57 9.05 2.70 -2.75
CA PRO A 57 9.76 3.82 -3.36
C PRO A 57 8.77 4.77 -4.08
N ARG A 58 9.21 5.99 -4.36
CA ARG A 58 8.44 6.98 -5.13
C ARG A 58 7.87 6.39 -6.42
N THR A 59 6.55 6.44 -6.57
CA THR A 59 5.86 6.14 -7.83
C THR A 59 6.22 7.20 -8.85
N ARG A 60 6.72 6.76 -10.01
CA ARG A 60 7.09 7.66 -11.10
C ARG A 60 6.00 7.65 -12.18
N PRO A 61 5.55 8.80 -12.66
CA PRO A 61 4.67 8.84 -13.82
C PRO A 61 5.37 8.21 -15.03
N GLY A 62 4.58 7.57 -15.90
CA GLY A 62 5.08 6.90 -17.10
C GLY A 62 5.82 7.86 -18.04
N ARG A 63 6.73 7.31 -18.87
CA ARG A 63 7.59 8.09 -19.77
C ARG A 63 6.75 9.03 -20.65
N LYS A 64 6.94 10.35 -20.48
CA LYS A 64 6.51 11.43 -21.39
C LYS A 64 5.00 11.55 -21.69
N ARG A 65 4.11 11.47 -20.71
CA ARG A 65 2.73 11.97 -20.89
C ARG A 65 2.49 13.24 -20.08
N ARG A 66 2.54 14.38 -20.77
CA ARG A 66 1.98 15.65 -20.30
C ARG A 66 0.62 15.79 -20.99
N GLY A 67 -0.46 15.54 -20.27
CA GLY A 67 -1.80 15.52 -20.84
C GLY A 67 -2.87 15.47 -19.76
N PRO A 68 -4.15 15.65 -20.14
CA PRO A 68 -5.26 15.78 -19.20
C PRO A 68 -5.53 14.53 -18.35
N LEU A 69 -4.88 13.40 -18.65
CA LEU A 69 -5.04 12.13 -17.93
C LEU A 69 -3.86 11.80 -17.01
N ALA A 70 -2.88 12.69 -16.87
CA ALA A 70 -1.65 12.38 -16.13
C ALA A 70 -1.91 12.03 -14.64
N GLU A 71 -2.93 12.65 -14.02
CA GLU A 71 -3.32 12.39 -12.64
C GLU A 71 -3.93 10.99 -12.47
N LEU A 72 -4.84 10.62 -13.38
CA LEU A 72 -5.47 9.29 -13.43
C LEU A 72 -4.42 8.20 -13.68
N GLU A 73 -3.53 8.41 -14.64
CA GLU A 73 -2.46 7.44 -14.94
C GLU A 73 -1.49 7.27 -13.76
N LEU A 74 -1.22 8.33 -13.00
CA LEU A 74 -0.40 8.23 -11.80
C LEU A 74 -1.16 7.52 -10.68
N ALA A 75 -2.47 7.78 -10.51
CA ALA A 75 -3.31 7.08 -9.54
C ALA A 75 -3.40 5.58 -9.81
N ASP A 76 -3.61 5.19 -11.08
CA ASP A 76 -3.61 3.78 -11.49
C ASP A 76 -2.26 3.12 -11.22
N ARG A 77 -1.15 3.81 -11.51
CA ARG A 77 0.18 3.27 -11.21
C ARG A 77 0.44 3.13 -9.71
N VAL A 78 0.00 4.09 -8.89
CA VAL A 78 0.10 3.99 -7.42
C VAL A 78 -0.71 2.78 -6.94
N ARG A 79 -1.88 2.53 -7.52
CA ARG A 79 -2.69 1.35 -7.21
C ARG A 79 -1.96 0.06 -7.56
N ASP A 80 -1.33 -0.03 -8.73
CA ASP A 80 -0.54 -1.18 -9.15
C ASP A 80 0.65 -1.42 -8.23
N ASP A 81 1.37 -0.35 -7.84
CA ASP A 81 2.49 -0.44 -6.89
C ASP A 81 2.01 -0.98 -5.52
N ILE A 82 0.88 -0.50 -4.99
CA ILE A 82 0.29 -1.00 -3.74
C ILE A 82 -0.13 -2.47 -3.89
N ALA A 83 -0.68 -2.86 -5.05
CA ALA A 83 -1.09 -4.24 -5.31
C ALA A 83 0.11 -5.19 -5.31
N LEU A 84 1.22 -4.78 -5.95
CA LEU A 84 2.48 -5.52 -5.92
C LEU A 84 3.01 -5.65 -4.49
N MET A 85 3.03 -4.56 -3.72
CA MET A 85 3.45 -4.59 -2.32
C MET A 85 2.58 -5.55 -1.49
N LEU A 86 1.26 -5.54 -1.66
CA LEU A 86 0.37 -6.46 -0.96
C LEU A 86 0.57 -7.92 -1.39
N ASP A 87 0.91 -8.16 -2.65
CA ASP A 87 1.23 -9.51 -3.13
C ASP A 87 2.57 -10.00 -2.58
N GLU A 88 3.62 -9.17 -2.60
CA GLU A 88 4.92 -9.47 -1.97
C GLU A 88 4.76 -9.72 -0.45
N MET A 89 3.97 -8.89 0.23
CA MET A 89 3.57 -9.09 1.63
C MET A 89 2.80 -10.40 1.84
N GLY A 90 2.08 -10.87 0.82
CA GLY A 90 1.32 -12.12 0.82
C GLY A 90 2.14 -13.36 0.41
N GLU A 91 3.15 -13.22 -0.45
CA GLU A 91 4.13 -14.26 -0.80
C GLU A 91 5.09 -14.52 0.36
N MET A 92 5.49 -13.48 1.08
CA MET A 92 6.17 -13.59 2.40
C MET A 92 5.33 -14.35 3.44
N ARG A 93 4.04 -14.63 3.17
CA ARG A 93 3.12 -15.42 4.00
C ARG A 93 2.85 -16.84 3.45
N THR A 94 3.67 -17.35 2.52
CA THR A 94 3.69 -18.80 2.18
C THR A 94 4.48 -19.66 3.17
N GLY A 95 4.90 -19.10 4.31
CA GLY A 95 5.08 -19.88 5.53
C GLY A 95 3.73 -20.44 5.99
N THR A 96 3.69 -21.70 6.39
CA THR A 96 2.49 -22.42 6.86
C THR A 96 1.66 -21.57 7.84
N PRO A 97 0.33 -21.77 7.94
CA PRO A 97 -0.55 -21.06 8.87
C PRO A 97 -0.17 -21.12 10.37
N ILE A 98 0.93 -21.77 10.71
CA ILE A 98 1.50 -21.81 12.06
C ILE A 98 2.46 -20.63 12.31
N ASP A 99 3.06 -20.05 11.26
CA ASP A 99 4.13 -19.04 11.39
C ASP A 99 3.63 -17.65 11.82
N TRP A 100 2.31 -17.44 11.83
CA TRP A 100 1.65 -16.22 12.32
C TRP A 100 0.99 -16.39 13.70
N LEU A 101 0.95 -17.61 14.23
CA LEU A 101 0.46 -17.86 15.58
C LEU A 101 1.56 -17.43 16.57
N PRO A 102 1.21 -16.73 17.66
CA PRO A 102 2.15 -16.57 18.76
C PRO A 102 2.45 -17.97 19.33
N ILE A 103 3.67 -18.49 19.13
CA ILE A 103 4.13 -19.78 19.68
C ILE A 103 4.29 -19.73 21.22
N THR A 104 3.61 -18.81 21.91
CA THR A 104 3.63 -18.69 23.37
C THR A 104 2.51 -19.47 24.07
N ALA A 105 1.76 -20.34 23.37
CA ALA A 105 0.63 -21.08 23.96
C ALA A 105 0.75 -22.62 23.94
N ILE A 106 1.87 -23.21 23.51
CA ILE A 106 2.12 -24.66 23.67
C ILE A 106 3.31 -24.85 24.61
N GLY A 107 3.04 -24.75 25.90
CA GLY A 107 4.01 -24.96 26.96
C GLY A 107 3.38 -24.66 28.31
N GLY A 108 2.62 -25.61 28.86
CA GLY A 108 2.06 -25.45 30.20
C GLY A 108 0.97 -26.45 30.57
N SER A 109 1.31 -27.73 30.73
CA SER A 109 1.05 -28.55 31.93
C SER A 109 1.77 -29.90 31.82
#